data_AF-A0A257W195-F1
#
_entry.id   AF-A0A257W195-F1
#
_cell.length_a   1.000
_cell.length_b   1.000
_cell.length_c   1.000
_cell.angle_alpha   90.00
_cell.angle_beta   90.00
_cell.angle_gamma   90.00
#
_symmetry.space_group_name_H-M   'P 1'
#
loop_
_entity.id
_entity.type
_entity.pdbx_description
1 polymer ?
#
loop_
_entity_poly.entity_id
_entity_poly.type
_entity_poly.pdbx_seq_one_letter_code
_entity_poly.pdbx_strand_id
1 'polypeptide(L)'
;MFPMPGPMEMIIFGVIALLLFGKRLPEVARSLGKGIVEFKKGLRGIDEEVDAATYNRSAATATPSSRPAPPDEPVEATAPKFEPPRSEPH
;
A
#
# COMPACT_ATOMS: atom_id res chain seq x y z
N MET A 1 -16.05 24.05 16.49
CA MET A 1 -14.62 24.29 16.23
C MET A 1 -13.88 23.95 17.51
N PHE A 2 -13.09 22.86 17.54
CA PHE A 2 -12.39 22.44 18.75
C PHE A 2 -11.14 23.31 18.95
N PRO A 3 -10.88 23.83 20.16
CA PRO A 3 -9.64 24.54 20.44
C PRO A 3 -8.48 23.54 20.37
N MET A 4 -7.61 23.70 19.39
CA MET A 4 -6.33 23.01 19.40
C MET A 4 -5.47 23.62 20.51
N PRO A 5 -4.91 22.81 21.42
CA PRO A 5 -4.03 23.32 22.46
C PRO A 5 -2.83 24.02 21.80
N GLY A 6 -2.55 25.24 22.24
CA GLY A 6 -1.44 26.02 21.75
C GLY A 6 -0.10 25.52 22.28
N PRO A 7 1.00 26.13 21.82
CA PRO A 7 2.34 25.80 22.29
C PRO A 7 2.49 25.95 23.81
N MET A 8 1.78 26.89 24.43
CA MET A 8 1.81 27.11 25.89
C MET A 8 1.17 25.96 26.65
N GLU A 9 0.00 25.48 26.21
CA GLU A 9 -0.67 24.34 26.82
C GLU A 9 0.19 23.07 26.70
N MET A 10 0.84 22.85 25.55
CA MET A 10 1.77 21.74 25.36
C MET A 10 2.95 21.77 26.34
N ILE A 11 3.51 22.96 26.61
CA ILE A 11 4.58 23.11 27.61
C ILE A 11 4.06 22.77 29.00
N ILE A 12 2.86 23.23 29.38
CA ILE A 12 2.25 22.91 30.68
C ILE A 12 2.07 21.40 30.85
N PHE A 13 1.55 20.70 29.83
CA PHE A 13 1.46 19.24 29.86
C PHE A 13 2.83 18.57 29.96
N GLY A 14 3.84 19.09 29.25
CA GLY A 14 5.22 18.61 29.33
C GLY A 14 5.80 18.76 30.74
N VAL A 15 5.53 19.89 31.40
CA VAL A 15 5.96 20.12 32.79
C VAL A 15 5.25 19.17 33.75
N ILE A 16 3.94 18.98 33.62
CA ILE A 16 3.19 18.02 34.45
C ILE A 16 3.75 16.60 34.26
N ALA A 17 3.98 16.18 33.01
CA ALA A 17 4.60 14.89 32.72
C ALA A 17 6.00 14.79 33.34
N LEU A 18 6.80 15.86 33.30
CA LEU A 18 8.12 15.88 33.93
C LEU A 18 8.02 15.79 35.47
N LEU A 19 7.00 16.36 36.10
CA LEU A 19 6.79 16.23 37.55
C LEU A 19 6.36 14.81 37.94
N LEU A 20 5.50 14.16 37.14
CA LEU A 20 5.03 12.80 37.39
C LEU A 20 6.11 11.75 37.14
N PHE A 21 6.84 11.87 36.02
CA PHE A 21 7.80 10.84 35.58
C PHE A 21 9.25 11.20 35.89
N GLY A 22 9.58 12.48 36.10
CA GLY A 22 10.91 12.96 36.45
C GLY A 22 11.98 12.47 35.46
N LYS A 23 13.07 11.92 36.01
CA LYS A 23 14.17 11.34 35.24
C LYS A 23 13.80 10.06 34.49
N ARG A 24 12.62 9.47 34.74
CA ARG A 24 12.15 8.26 34.07
C ARG A 24 11.45 8.55 32.75
N LEU A 25 11.06 9.81 32.48
CA LEU A 25 10.44 10.23 31.21
C LEU A 25 11.23 9.77 29.95
N PRO A 26 12.56 9.97 29.84
CA PRO A 26 13.32 9.49 28.68
C PRO A 26 13.38 7.96 28.57
N GLU A 27 13.31 7.24 29.70
CA GLU A 27 13.26 5.78 29.73
C GLU A 27 11.92 5.27 29.19
N VAL A 28 10.81 5.87 29.64
CA VAL A 28 9.44 5.56 29.16
C VAL A 28 9.27 5.93 27.69
N ALA A 29 9.76 7.10 27.27
CA ALA A 29 9.71 7.50 25.87
C ALA A 29 10.50 6.51 24.97
N ARG A 30 11.66 6.03 25.44
CA ARG A 30 12.44 5.01 24.72
C ARG A 30 11.74 3.67 24.68
N SER A 31 11.13 3.20 25.78
CA SER A 31 10.42 1.91 25.79
C SER A 31 9.18 1.94 24.91
N LEU A 32 8.37 3.00 24.99
CA LEU A 32 7.22 3.21 24.12
C LEU A 32 7.64 3.37 22.66
N GLY A 33 8.68 4.16 22.39
CA GLY A 33 9.19 4.38 21.04
C GLY A 33 9.63 3.08 20.36
N LYS A 34 10.35 2.21 21.10
CA LYS A 34 10.71 0.88 20.60
C LYS A 34 9.47 0.04 20.28
N GLY A 35 8.50 -0.01 21.18
CA GLY A 35 7.25 -0.75 20.97
C GLY A 35 6.46 -0.26 19.74
N ILE A 36 6.36 1.06 19.54
CA ILE A 36 5.70 1.64 18.36
C ILE A 36 6.44 1.28 17.07
N VAL A 37 7.79 1.32 17.09
CA VAL A 37 8.61 0.96 15.92
C VAL A 37 8.46 -0.52 15.56
N GLU A 38 8.53 -1.41 16.55
CA GLU A 38 8.33 -2.84 16.34
C GLU A 38 6.91 -3.17 15.87
N PHE A 39 5.90 -2.52 16.46
CA PHE A 39 4.51 -2.65 16.02
C PHE A 39 4.33 -2.22 14.57
N LYS A 40 4.87 -1.06 14.18
CA LYS A 40 4.81 -0.59 12.79
C LYS A 40 5.55 -1.53 11.82
N LYS A 41 6.66 -2.12 12.25
CA LYS A 41 7.39 -3.13 11.45
C LYS A 41 6.57 -4.41 11.29
N GLY A 42 5.90 -4.86 12.36
CA GLY A 42 4.99 -6.00 12.32
C GLY A 42 3.83 -5.79 11.35
N LEU A 43 3.15 -4.64 11.42
CA LEU A 43 2.06 -4.31 10.49
C LEU A 43 2.51 -4.33 9.03
N ARG A 44 3.65 -3.72 8.70
CA ARG A 44 4.20 -3.72 7.34
C ARG A 44 4.50 -5.13 6.82
N GLY A 45 5.07 -6.00 7.67
CA GLY A 45 5.35 -7.39 7.29
C GLY A 45 4.08 -8.18 6.98
N ILE A 46 2.99 -7.90 7.69
CA ILE A 46 1.68 -8.54 7.44
C ILE A 46 1.08 -8.04 6.12
N ASP A 47 1.12 -6.74 5.84
CA ASP A 47 0.63 -6.18 4.57
C ASP A 47 1.36 -6.84 3.37
N GLU A 48 2.69 -6.98 3.46
CA GLU A 48 3.51 -7.64 2.43
C GLU A 48 3.19 -9.13 2.25
N GLU A 49 2.93 -9.85 3.35
CA GLU A 49 2.55 -11.27 3.31
C GLU A 49 1.15 -11.49 2.71
N VAL A 50 0.20 -10.60 3.01
CA VAL A 50 -1.15 -10.64 2.44
C VAL A 50 -1.13 -10.37 0.93
N ASP A 51 -0.34 -9.40 0.48
CA ASP A 51 -0.15 -9.11 -0.94
C ASP A 51 0.51 -10.30 -1.67
N ALA A 52 1.56 -10.87 -1.08
CA ALA A 52 2.24 -12.05 -1.64
C ALA A 52 1.34 -13.30 -1.69
N ALA A 53 0.55 -13.54 -0.65
CA ALA A 53 -0.40 -14.65 -0.61
C ALA A 53 -1.53 -14.50 -1.64
N THR A 54 -1.98 -13.26 -1.89
CA THR A 54 -3.00 -12.93 -2.89
C THR A 54 -2.45 -13.12 -4.32
N TYR A 55 -1.21 -12.72 -4.55
CA TYR A 55 -0.52 -12.94 -5.83
C TYR A 55 -0.30 -14.44 -6.10
N ASN A 56 0.15 -15.21 -5.10
CA ASN A 56 0.42 -16.64 -5.25
C ASN A 56 -0.86 -17.48 -5.43
N ARG A 57 -1.97 -17.11 -4.78
CA ARG A 57 -3.28 -17.78 -4.98
C ARG A 57 -3.80 -17.62 -6.42
N SER A 58 -3.48 -16.51 -7.07
CA SER A 58 -3.83 -16.27 -8.47
C SER A 58 -3.03 -17.16 -9.44
N ALA A 59 -1.81 -17.56 -9.07
CA ALA A 59 -1.00 -18.50 -9.84
C ALA A 59 -1.43 -19.98 -9.66
N ALA A 60 -1.98 -20.34 -8.50
CA ALA A 60 -2.34 -21.73 -8.16
C ALA A 60 -3.73 -22.19 -8.67
N THR A 61 -4.52 -21.33 -9.34
CA THR A 61 -5.83 -21.69 -9.91
C THR A 61 -5.85 -21.75 -11.45
N ALA A 62 -4.69 -21.62 -12.11
CA ALA A 62 -4.58 -21.82 -13.55
C ALA A 62 -4.50 -23.32 -13.89
N THR A 63 -5.65 -24.00 -13.91
CA THR A 63 -5.80 -25.28 -14.62
C THR A 63 -5.45 -25.06 -16.11
N PRO A 64 -4.50 -25.80 -16.71
CA PRO A 64 -4.30 -25.78 -18.14
C PRO A 64 -5.41 -26.64 -18.76
N SER A 65 -6.59 -26.04 -19.00
CA SER A 65 -7.66 -26.74 -19.71
C SER A 65 -7.26 -26.90 -21.17
N SER A 66 -7.00 -28.16 -21.52
CA SER A 66 -6.85 -28.68 -22.87
C SER A 66 -7.85 -28.08 -23.86
N ARG A 67 -7.30 -27.59 -24.98
CA ARG A 67 -7.97 -27.26 -26.24
C ARG A 67 -8.89 -28.41 -26.71
N PRO A 68 -10.08 -28.08 -27.22
CA PRO A 68 -10.55 -28.63 -28.48
C PRO A 68 -10.69 -27.49 -29.51
N ALA A 69 -10.26 -27.73 -30.74
CA ALA A 69 -10.58 -26.91 -31.90
C ALA A 69 -11.13 -27.83 -33.00
N PRO A 70 -11.78 -27.32 -34.06
CA PRO A 70 -13.04 -26.54 -34.15
C PRO A 70 -14.04 -27.28 -35.10
N PRO A 71 -15.32 -26.87 -35.24
CA PRO A 71 -15.70 -26.04 -36.41
C PRO A 71 -16.97 -25.18 -36.19
N ASP A 72 -16.92 -23.88 -36.54
CA ASP A 72 -18.02 -23.14 -37.18
C ASP A 72 -17.54 -21.70 -37.39
N GLU A 73 -17.08 -21.42 -38.61
CA GLU A 73 -16.93 -20.07 -39.13
C GLU A 73 -18.32 -19.49 -39.41
N PRO A 74 -18.55 -18.23 -39.02
CA PRO A 74 -18.92 -17.26 -40.04
C PRO A 74 -17.76 -16.28 -40.22
N VAL A 75 -17.19 -16.34 -41.41
CA VAL A 75 -16.27 -15.36 -41.99
C VAL A 75 -16.88 -13.94 -41.91
N GLU A 76 -16.43 -13.11 -40.96
CA GLU A 76 -16.70 -11.68 -41.01
C GLU A 76 -15.43 -10.92 -41.43
N ALA A 77 -15.37 -10.75 -42.75
CA ALA A 77 -14.64 -9.77 -43.55
C ALA A 77 -13.43 -9.07 -42.91
N THR A 78 -12.26 -9.46 -43.40
CA THR A 78 -11.07 -8.62 -43.51
C THR A 78 -11.41 -7.26 -44.14
N ALA A 79 -11.31 -6.17 -43.37
CA ALA A 79 -11.19 -4.82 -43.93
C ALA A 79 -9.78 -4.28 -43.63
N PRO A 80 -9.00 -3.91 -44.66
CA PRO A 80 -7.56 -3.67 -44.60
C PRO A 80 -7.19 -2.41 -43.80
N LYS A 81 -6.00 -2.48 -43.18
CA LYS A 81 -5.38 -1.42 -42.39
C LYS A 81 -5.17 -0.14 -43.23
N PHE A 82 -5.90 0.93 -42.90
CA PHE A 82 -5.66 2.26 -43.45
C PHE A 82 -4.64 3.00 -42.57
N GLU A 83 -3.39 3.05 -43.02
CA GLU A 83 -2.38 3.97 -42.48
C GLU A 83 -2.47 5.29 -43.29
N PRO A 84 -2.84 6.42 -42.66
CA PRO A 84 -2.83 7.71 -43.34
C PRO A 84 -1.38 8.15 -43.64
N PRO A 85 -1.09 8.69 -44.84
CA PRO A 85 0.28 9.03 -45.25
C PRO A 85 0.90 10.08 -44.34
N ARG A 86 2.15 9.84 -43.96
CA ARG A 86 3.04 10.75 -43.24
C ARG A 86 3.14 12.08 -44.01
N SER A 87 2.50 13.13 -43.49
CA SER A 87 2.68 14.48 -44.01
C SER A 87 4.09 14.96 -43.67
N GLU A 88 4.98 14.98 -44.67
CA GLU A 88 6.27 15.67 -44.61
C GLU A 88 6.04 17.18 -44.35
N PRO A 89 6.78 17.83 -43.45
CA PRO A 89 6.72 19.27 -43.27
C PRO A 89 7.57 19.96 -44.35
N HIS A 90 6.96 20.94 -45.02
CA HIS A 90 7.64 21.91 -45.87
C HIS A 90 7.90 23.19 -45.09
#